data_AF-M5FVT0-F1
#
_entry.id   AF-M5FVT0-F1
#
_cell.length_a   1.000
_cell.length_b   1.000
_cell.length_c   1.000
_cell.angle_alpha   90.00
_cell.angle_beta   90.00
_cell.angle_gamma   90.00
#
_symmetry.space_group_name_H-M   'P 1'
#
loop_
_entity.id
_entity.type
_entity.pdbx_description
1 polymer ?
#
loop_
_entity_poly.entity_id
_entity_poly.type
_entity_poly.pdbx_seq_one_letter_code
_entity_poly.pdbx_strand_id
1 'polypeptide(L)'
;MYTRDIQPIDLDKRDGAKDVLCLAIKSRDWDIKAQLDAIEAVVAVVYPGSLWTAKQVEEQGMNNIVYLATQVQGQKSLPHKLASLDRVIVRIAHKRNHDTPKDFEAEIAAMRHVYCHTQIPVPKVLAYSIDDHISVMEFISEGMRLNRAWPKLTPMARKQTVRDYARIISELHKVDGYKGIGSLQIESGCGLTPLRPPSLPNSDPSTKPLETTFKNAETLLKTVLQTRSDYLKQADPNDRKGLPYWADLKDAQEVYEALLERLPRICRPVDDCPRMCLRALCLRGISRNIIVRPSDGTIVAVIDWEKVNILPAALLSWLPLFLTEGLSKTESVAAVQAYRQIIKETDPDLLVYFDPSYDDFREVAWVAAMDVWYNMETREIMSIVQRTP
;
A
#
# COMPACT_ATOMS: atom_id res chain seq x y z
N MET A 1 25.51 15.02 6.81
CA MET A 1 24.26 14.22 6.77
C MET A 1 23.20 15.01 7.51
N TYR A 2 22.20 15.55 6.81
CA TYR A 2 21.00 16.08 7.48
C TYR A 2 20.25 14.89 8.06
N THR A 3 20.07 14.86 9.38
CA THR A 3 19.25 13.85 10.04
C THR A 3 17.83 13.95 9.47
N ARG A 4 17.32 12.86 8.88
CA ARG A 4 15.92 12.75 8.42
C ARG A 4 14.90 12.86 9.57
N ASP A 5 15.39 13.04 10.80
CA ASP A 5 14.69 13.09 12.09
C ASP A 5 13.78 14.30 12.32
N ILE A 6 12.87 14.60 11.40
CA ILE A 6 11.66 15.33 11.82
C ILE A 6 10.66 14.25 12.23
N GLN A 7 10.45 14.13 13.54
CA GLN A 7 9.38 13.30 14.06
C GLN A 7 8.03 13.94 13.68
N PRO A 8 7.11 13.20 13.05
CA PRO A 8 5.79 13.72 12.75
C PRO A 8 5.03 14.09 14.02
N ILE A 9 4.18 15.10 13.93
CA ILE A 9 3.33 15.53 15.04
C ILE A 9 2.14 14.57 15.14
N ASP A 10 2.03 13.89 16.28
CA ASP A 10 0.85 13.12 16.66
C ASP A 10 -0.24 14.09 17.14
N LEU A 11 -1.24 14.34 16.30
CA LEU A 11 -2.31 15.30 16.56
C LEU A 11 -3.28 14.81 17.64
N ASP A 12 -3.38 13.49 17.88
CA ASP A 12 -4.23 12.91 18.92
C ASP A 12 -3.73 13.29 20.32
N LYS A 13 -2.44 13.64 20.44
CA LYS A 13 -1.76 14.02 21.69
C LYS A 13 -1.63 15.53 21.89
N ARG A 14 -2.13 16.35 20.95
CA ARG A 14 -2.02 17.82 21.01
C ARG A 14 -3.33 18.43 21.50
N ASP A 15 -3.28 19.08 22.66
CA ASP A 15 -4.40 19.88 23.17
C ASP A 15 -4.80 20.94 22.14
N GLY A 16 -6.10 21.07 21.87
CA GLY A 16 -6.69 21.98 20.87
C GLY A 16 -6.73 21.45 19.44
N ALA A 17 -5.89 20.48 19.06
CA ALA A 17 -6.00 19.85 17.73
C ALA A 17 -7.26 18.98 17.64
N LYS A 18 -7.59 18.26 18.72
CA LYS A 18 -8.73 17.35 18.79
C LYS A 18 -10.08 18.05 18.57
N ASP A 19 -10.24 19.26 19.10
CA ASP A 19 -11.47 20.05 18.91
C ASP A 19 -11.64 20.50 17.46
N VAL A 20 -10.53 20.90 16.81
CA VAL A 20 -10.50 21.28 15.39
C VAL A 20 -10.74 20.07 14.48
N LEU A 21 -10.14 18.92 14.79
CA LEU A 21 -10.31 17.67 14.03
C LEU A 21 -11.74 17.11 14.16
N CYS A 22 -12.32 17.18 15.37
CA CYS A 22 -13.71 16.81 15.61
C CYS A 22 -14.70 17.64 14.78
N LEU A 23 -14.36 18.90 14.48
CA LEU A 23 -15.11 19.74 13.56
C LEU A 23 -14.89 19.29 12.11
N ALA A 24 -13.63 19.10 11.66
CA ALA A 24 -13.30 18.75 10.27
C ALA A 24 -14.00 17.48 9.71
N ILE A 25 -14.31 16.49 10.56
CA ILE A 25 -14.66 15.12 10.11
C ILE A 25 -16.15 14.78 10.19
N LYS A 26 -16.95 15.56 10.91
CA LYS A 26 -18.35 15.22 11.20
C LYS A 26 -19.33 15.63 10.11
N SER A 27 -19.20 14.98 8.94
CA SER A 27 -20.21 14.75 7.87
C SER A 27 -19.88 15.35 6.50
N ARG A 28 -20.22 14.58 5.45
CA ARG A 28 -20.23 15.00 4.04
C ARG A 28 -21.20 16.17 3.78
N ASP A 29 -22.04 16.50 4.76
CA ASP A 29 -23.08 17.51 4.67
C ASP A 29 -22.57 18.89 5.13
N TRP A 30 -21.30 18.99 5.52
CA TRP A 30 -20.68 20.27 5.81
C TRP A 30 -20.54 21.08 4.55
N ASP A 31 -20.87 22.37 4.66
CA ASP A 31 -20.48 23.37 3.68
C ASP A 31 -18.96 23.30 3.44
N ILE A 32 -18.55 23.34 2.17
CA ILE A 32 -17.15 23.23 1.75
C ILE A 32 -16.28 24.24 2.49
N LYS A 33 -16.81 25.44 2.76
CA LYS A 33 -16.09 26.48 3.50
C LYS A 33 -15.67 26.02 4.90
N ALA A 34 -16.58 25.41 5.66
CA ALA A 34 -16.28 24.94 7.01
C ALA A 34 -15.22 23.82 7.01
N GLN A 35 -15.21 22.98 5.97
CA GLN A 35 -14.16 21.99 5.80
C GLN A 35 -12.80 22.66 5.55
N LEU A 36 -12.75 23.66 4.66
CA LEU A 36 -11.50 24.38 4.36
C LEU A 36 -10.95 25.12 5.59
N ASP A 37 -11.81 25.82 6.33
CA ASP A 37 -11.43 26.50 7.58
C ASP A 37 -10.83 25.51 8.60
N ALA A 38 -11.41 24.31 8.71
CA ALA A 38 -10.90 23.26 9.59
C ALA A 38 -9.54 22.70 9.12
N ILE A 39 -9.36 22.51 7.81
CA ILE A 39 -8.08 22.09 7.23
C ILE A 39 -6.99 23.13 7.47
N GLU A 40 -7.29 24.42 7.29
CA GLU A 40 -6.37 25.51 7.57
C GLU A 40 -5.95 25.52 9.05
N ALA A 41 -6.89 25.30 9.96
CA ALA A 41 -6.62 25.18 11.39
C ALA A 41 -5.74 23.96 11.73
N VAL A 42 -5.98 22.79 11.10
CA VAL A 42 -5.11 21.61 11.25
C VAL A 42 -3.68 21.93 10.81
N VAL A 43 -3.50 22.59 9.66
CA VAL A 43 -2.16 22.94 9.15
C VAL A 43 -1.50 24.01 10.04
N ALA A 44 -2.27 24.94 10.61
CA ALA A 44 -1.76 25.93 11.56
C ALA A 44 -1.24 25.29 12.86
N VAL A 45 -1.78 24.14 13.29
CA VAL A 45 -1.20 23.35 14.41
C VAL A 45 0.17 22.79 14.03
N VAL A 46 0.34 22.33 12.78
CA VAL A 46 1.62 21.80 12.27
C VAL A 46 2.64 22.92 12.07
N TYR A 47 2.18 24.09 11.66
CA TYR A 47 2.99 25.27 11.35
C TYR A 47 2.52 26.50 12.14
N PRO A 48 2.78 26.56 13.46
CA PRO A 48 2.33 27.66 14.30
C PRO A 48 2.88 29.01 13.81
N GLY A 49 2.00 30.01 13.76
CA GLY A 49 2.35 31.37 13.32
C GLY A 49 2.33 31.58 11.80
N SER A 50 2.01 30.55 11.01
CA SER A 50 1.78 30.67 9.57
C SER A 50 0.30 30.71 9.23
N LEU A 51 -0.06 31.53 8.25
CA LEU A 51 -1.37 31.56 7.62
C LEU A 51 -1.37 30.65 6.40
N TRP A 52 -2.45 29.87 6.27
CA TRP A 52 -2.62 28.90 5.21
C TRP A 52 -3.97 29.11 4.54
N THR A 53 -4.05 28.74 3.27
CA THR A 53 -5.30 28.65 2.53
C THR A 53 -5.45 27.23 2.03
N ALA A 54 -6.63 26.65 2.18
CA ALA A 54 -6.91 25.30 1.71
C ALA A 54 -7.80 25.32 0.46
N LYS A 55 -7.59 24.35 -0.42
CA LYS A 55 -8.55 23.97 -1.45
C LYS A 55 -8.65 22.46 -1.57
N GLN A 56 -9.84 21.98 -1.88
CA GLN A 56 -10.05 20.56 -2.16
C GLN A 56 -9.43 20.21 -3.52
N VAL A 57 -8.76 19.06 -3.61
CA VAL A 57 -8.21 18.55 -4.86
C VAL A 57 -9.34 17.85 -5.63
N GLU A 58 -9.50 18.20 -6.92
CA GLU A 58 -10.59 17.69 -7.77
C GLU A 58 -10.47 16.18 -8.02
N GLU A 59 -9.25 15.65 -8.10
CA GLU A 59 -9.01 14.22 -8.33
C GLU A 59 -9.02 13.40 -7.05
N GLN A 60 -10.21 13.16 -6.52
CA GLN A 60 -10.40 12.33 -5.34
C GLN A 60 -10.32 10.86 -5.71
N GLY A 61 -9.58 10.10 -4.90
CA GLY A 61 -9.77 8.65 -4.87
C GLY A 61 -11.13 8.35 -4.25
N MET A 62 -11.71 7.19 -4.56
CA MET A 62 -12.97 6.74 -3.94
C MET A 62 -12.91 6.71 -2.40
N ASN A 63 -11.70 6.69 -1.85
CA ASN A 63 -11.42 6.34 -0.47
C ASN A 63 -10.87 7.47 0.39
N ASN A 64 -10.48 8.59 -0.22
CA ASN A 64 -9.76 9.66 0.46
C ASN A 64 -10.26 11.01 -0.04
N ILE A 65 -10.47 11.94 0.88
CA ILE A 65 -10.62 13.36 0.56
C ILE A 65 -9.25 14.01 0.73
N VAL A 66 -8.81 14.72 -0.30
CA VAL A 66 -7.47 15.33 -0.35
C VAL A 66 -7.63 16.82 -0.51
N TYR A 67 -6.94 17.57 0.35
CA TYR A 67 -6.85 19.02 0.31
C TYR A 67 -5.40 19.43 0.05
N LEU A 68 -5.22 20.49 -0.72
CA LEU A 68 -3.96 21.19 -0.88
C LEU A 68 -4.02 22.45 -0.03
N ALA A 69 -3.16 22.53 0.98
CA ALA A 69 -2.97 23.75 1.76
C ALA A 69 -1.73 24.49 1.26
N THR A 70 -1.86 25.79 1.02
CA THR A 70 -0.80 26.67 0.52
C THR A 70 -0.57 27.81 1.51
N GLN A 71 0.67 28.07 1.86
CA GLN A 71 1.05 29.15 2.76
C GLN A 71 0.77 30.51 2.09
N VAL A 72 0.16 31.44 2.82
CA VAL A 72 -0.10 32.79 2.31
C VAL A 72 1.21 33.57 2.24
N GLN A 73 1.52 34.12 1.05
CA GLN A 73 2.75 34.88 0.82
C GLN A 73 2.85 36.12 1.72
N GLY A 74 4.07 36.47 2.14
CA GLY A 74 4.36 37.71 2.89
C GLY A 74 4.53 37.55 4.41
N GLN A 75 4.43 36.33 4.95
CA GLN A 75 4.78 36.06 6.35
C GLN A 75 6.26 35.70 6.54
N LYS A 76 6.79 35.99 7.74
CA LYS A 76 8.16 35.62 8.13
C LYS A 76 8.32 34.10 7.97
N SER A 77 9.37 33.70 7.26
CA SER A 77 9.74 32.30 7.10
C SER A 77 9.81 31.60 8.46
N LEU A 78 9.20 30.41 8.56
CA LEU A 78 9.26 29.57 9.74
C LEU A 78 10.73 29.30 10.15
N PRO A 79 11.00 28.91 11.40
CA PRO A 79 12.32 28.44 11.79
C PRO A 79 12.80 27.28 10.90
N HIS A 80 14.10 27.32 10.57
CA HIS A 80 14.82 26.67 9.45
C HIS A 80 14.54 25.19 9.09
N LYS A 81 13.86 24.38 9.92
CA LYS A 81 13.64 22.95 9.64
C LYS A 81 12.34 22.63 8.89
N LEU A 82 11.35 23.52 8.94
CA LEU A 82 10.04 23.36 8.28
C LEU A 82 9.75 24.48 7.27
N ALA A 83 10.66 25.44 7.15
CA ALA A 83 10.52 26.69 6.40
C ALA A 83 10.49 26.57 4.87
N SER A 84 10.73 25.37 4.34
CA SER A 84 10.87 25.17 2.89
C SER A 84 9.57 24.77 2.20
N LEU A 85 8.53 24.38 2.93
CA LEU A 85 7.28 23.91 2.33
C LEU A 85 6.28 25.06 2.26
N ASP A 86 6.04 25.56 1.06
CA ASP A 86 4.96 26.51 0.75
C ASP A 86 3.61 25.80 0.59
N ARG A 87 3.63 24.47 0.45
CA ARG A 87 2.48 23.62 0.16
C ARG A 87 2.56 22.29 0.88
N VAL A 88 1.42 21.84 1.38
CA VAL A 88 1.24 20.52 1.99
C VAL A 88 -0.06 19.88 1.53
N ILE A 89 -0.08 18.55 1.54
CA ILE A 89 -1.30 17.78 1.34
C ILE A 89 -1.89 17.42 2.70
N VAL A 90 -3.18 17.66 2.86
CA VAL A 90 -3.97 17.13 3.96
C VAL A 90 -4.89 16.06 3.41
N ARG A 91 -4.70 14.82 3.85
CA ARG A 91 -5.52 13.68 3.46
C ARG A 91 -6.39 13.26 4.64
N ILE A 92 -7.69 13.14 4.38
CA ILE A 92 -8.66 12.52 5.28
C ILE A 92 -9.09 11.21 4.65
N ALA A 93 -8.79 10.09 5.30
CA ALA A 93 -9.20 8.80 4.78
C ALA A 93 -10.63 8.44 5.24
N HIS A 94 -11.41 7.83 4.34
CA HIS A 94 -12.76 7.42 4.65
C HIS A 94 -12.77 6.22 5.60
N LYS A 95 -13.53 6.30 6.69
CA LYS A 95 -13.77 5.21 7.66
C LYS A 95 -14.30 3.91 7.05
N ARG A 96 -14.84 3.94 5.82
CA ARG A 96 -15.28 2.72 5.11
C ARG A 96 -14.12 1.89 4.54
N ASN A 97 -12.92 2.46 4.43
CA ASN A 97 -11.77 1.80 3.80
C ASN A 97 -10.67 1.44 4.77
N HIS A 98 -10.62 2.15 5.89
CA HIS A 98 -9.91 1.69 7.07
C HIS A 98 -10.94 1.02 7.95
N ASP A 99 -11.02 -0.31 7.85
CA ASP A 99 -11.90 -1.12 8.68
C ASP A 99 -11.66 -0.83 10.17
N THR A 100 -10.45 -0.34 10.49
CA THR A 100 -10.08 0.14 11.82
C THR A 100 -9.05 1.27 11.77
N PRO A 101 -8.92 2.07 12.85
CA PRO A 101 -7.81 3.02 13.03
C PRO A 101 -6.41 2.38 12.87
N LYS A 102 -6.29 1.08 13.17
CA LYS A 102 -5.03 0.33 13.01
C LYS A 102 -4.56 0.25 11.55
N ASP A 103 -5.46 0.29 10.56
CA ASP A 103 -5.07 0.25 9.14
C ASP A 103 -4.43 1.57 8.69
N PHE A 104 -4.96 2.68 9.21
CA PHE A 104 -4.38 3.99 8.96
C PHE A 104 -3.04 4.14 9.70
N GLU A 105 -2.97 3.65 10.95
CA GLU A 105 -1.73 3.55 11.71
C GLU A 105 -0.66 2.76 10.93
N ALA A 106 -0.99 1.56 10.47
CA ALA A 106 -0.15 0.72 9.63
C ALA A 106 0.44 1.45 8.41
N GLU A 107 -0.38 2.22 7.71
CA GLU A 107 0.07 3.01 6.56
C GLU A 107 1.06 4.11 6.97
N ILE A 108 0.77 4.88 8.02
CA ILE A 108 1.67 5.91 8.54
C ILE A 108 3.01 5.28 8.98
N ALA A 109 2.97 4.10 9.60
CA ALA A 109 4.14 3.31 9.95
C ALA A 109 5.01 3.01 8.72
N ALA A 110 4.39 2.47 7.68
CA ALA A 110 5.05 2.08 6.44
C ALA A 110 5.71 3.28 5.77
N MET A 111 4.98 4.39 5.62
CA MET A 111 5.52 5.60 4.99
C MET A 111 6.75 6.13 5.73
N ARG A 112 6.67 6.22 7.06
CA ARG A 112 7.80 6.66 7.90
C ARG A 112 8.98 5.69 7.80
N HIS A 113 8.72 4.40 7.91
CA HIS A 113 9.74 3.37 7.86
C HIS A 113 10.50 3.42 6.52
N VAL A 114 9.78 3.48 5.41
CA VAL A 114 10.37 3.59 4.07
C VAL A 114 11.18 4.88 3.93
N TYR A 115 10.63 6.02 4.38
CA TYR A 115 11.34 7.30 4.34
C TYR A 115 12.64 7.29 5.15
N CYS A 116 12.67 6.63 6.30
CA CYS A 116 13.85 6.59 7.17
C CYS A 116 14.92 5.59 6.69
N HIS A 117 14.52 4.46 6.11
CA HIS A 117 15.42 3.33 5.85
C HIS A 117 15.76 3.13 4.37
N THR A 118 15.17 3.89 3.46
CA THR A 118 15.37 3.73 2.00
C THR A 118 15.59 5.06 1.29
N GLN A 119 15.90 5.03 0.00
CA GLN A 119 15.90 6.17 -0.91
C GLN A 119 14.66 6.17 -1.82
N ILE A 120 13.61 5.44 -1.43
CA ILE A 120 12.34 5.44 -2.14
C ILE A 120 11.68 6.81 -1.90
N PRO A 121 11.22 7.49 -2.96
CA PRO A 121 10.61 8.80 -2.82
C PRO A 121 9.19 8.63 -2.24
N VAL A 122 9.06 8.69 -0.93
CA VAL A 122 7.75 8.70 -0.25
C VAL A 122 7.51 10.09 0.32
N PRO A 123 6.30 10.67 0.16
CA PRO A 123 5.98 11.95 0.78
C PRO A 123 6.25 11.90 2.29
N LYS A 124 6.96 12.92 2.79
CA LYS A 124 7.21 13.01 4.21
C LYS A 124 5.90 13.21 4.98
N VAL A 125 5.62 12.35 5.96
CA VAL A 125 4.52 12.56 6.92
C VAL A 125 4.97 13.62 7.94
N LEU A 126 4.23 14.71 8.01
CA LEU A 126 4.52 15.87 8.86
C LEU A 126 3.69 15.85 10.15
N ALA A 127 2.43 15.42 10.03
CA ALA A 127 1.53 15.20 11.16
C ALA A 127 0.49 14.15 10.81
N TYR A 128 -0.13 13.53 11.82
CA TYR A 128 -1.21 12.57 11.63
C TYR A 128 -2.14 12.52 12.85
N SER A 129 -3.36 12.06 12.64
CA SER A 129 -4.28 11.58 13.67
C SER A 129 -4.83 10.22 13.25
N ILE A 130 -4.71 9.24 14.13
CA ILE A 130 -5.17 7.87 13.91
C ILE A 130 -6.68 7.77 14.13
N ASP A 131 -7.19 8.39 15.19
CA ASP A 131 -8.62 8.39 15.52
C ASP A 131 -9.46 9.01 14.39
N ASP A 132 -8.93 10.09 13.84
CA ASP A 132 -9.58 10.93 12.83
C ASP A 132 -9.15 10.59 11.40
N HIS A 133 -8.20 9.66 11.22
CA HIS A 133 -7.69 9.22 9.91
C HIS A 133 -7.16 10.37 9.05
N ILE A 134 -6.49 11.33 9.69
CA ILE A 134 -5.92 12.53 9.06
C ILE A 134 -4.42 12.37 8.94
N SER A 135 -3.87 12.78 7.79
CA SER A 135 -2.43 12.93 7.60
C SER A 135 -2.12 14.23 6.88
N VAL A 136 -1.08 14.92 7.36
CA VAL A 136 -0.48 16.09 6.73
C VAL A 136 0.86 15.66 6.17
N MET A 137 1.07 15.84 4.87
CA MET A 137 2.22 15.33 4.14
C MET A 137 2.83 16.38 3.23
N GLU A 138 4.09 16.19 2.89
CA GLU A 138 4.77 16.95 1.85
C GLU A 138 4.01 16.92 0.52
N PHE A 139 3.84 18.08 -0.11
CA PHE A 139 3.28 18.17 -1.45
C PHE A 139 4.35 17.90 -2.51
N ILE A 140 4.09 16.94 -3.38
CA ILE A 140 4.97 16.63 -4.52
C ILE A 140 4.50 17.45 -5.72
N SER A 141 5.23 18.51 -6.02
CA SER A 141 4.85 19.52 -7.03
C SER A 141 5.16 19.10 -8.47
N GLU A 142 6.07 18.15 -8.65
CA GLU A 142 6.49 17.67 -9.96
C GLU A 142 5.87 16.29 -10.22
N GLY A 143 5.29 16.12 -11.40
CA GLY A 143 4.97 14.80 -11.95
C GLY A 143 3.50 14.55 -12.27
N MET A 144 3.26 13.35 -12.76
CA MET A 144 1.96 12.83 -13.18
C MET A 144 1.85 11.38 -12.74
N ARG A 145 0.62 10.94 -12.40
CA ARG A 145 0.35 9.52 -12.12
C ARG A 145 0.83 8.63 -13.27
N LEU A 146 1.52 7.54 -12.94
CA LEU A 146 2.18 6.67 -13.91
C LEU A 146 1.17 6.08 -14.91
N ASN A 147 -0.03 5.70 -14.47
CA ASN A 147 -1.07 5.19 -15.39
C ASN A 147 -1.42 6.18 -16.52
N ARG A 148 -1.32 7.49 -16.26
CA ARG A 148 -1.59 8.54 -17.26
C ARG A 148 -0.35 8.95 -18.04
N ALA A 149 0.80 8.91 -17.40
CA ALA A 149 2.07 9.28 -18.00
C ALA A 149 2.60 8.19 -18.93
N TRP A 150 2.49 6.92 -18.53
CA TRP A 150 3.12 5.76 -19.16
C TRP A 150 2.88 5.65 -20.68
N PRO A 151 1.63 5.80 -21.19
CA PRO A 151 1.39 5.76 -22.63
C PRO A 151 2.08 6.90 -23.38
N LYS A 152 2.33 8.03 -22.70
CA LYS A 152 2.90 9.26 -23.27
C LYS A 152 4.42 9.38 -23.11
N LEU A 153 5.04 8.54 -22.26
CA LEU A 153 6.47 8.57 -22.04
C LEU A 153 7.23 8.15 -23.30
N THR A 154 8.35 8.83 -23.57
CA THR A 154 9.30 8.41 -24.61
C THR A 154 9.92 7.06 -24.24
N PRO A 155 10.49 6.30 -25.20
CA PRO A 155 11.16 5.03 -24.90
C PRO A 155 12.27 5.15 -23.85
N MET A 156 13.04 6.25 -23.87
CA MET A 156 14.08 6.52 -22.87
C MET A 156 13.48 6.80 -21.49
N ALA A 157 12.40 7.59 -21.43
CA ALA A 157 11.70 7.86 -20.17
C ALA A 157 11.07 6.59 -19.59
N ARG A 158 10.44 5.73 -20.42
CA ARG A 158 9.95 4.41 -19.96
C ARG A 158 11.08 3.56 -19.38
N LYS A 159 12.22 3.49 -20.07
CA LYS A 159 13.40 2.76 -19.56
C LYS A 159 13.88 3.30 -18.22
N GLN A 160 13.88 4.63 -18.03
CA GLN A 160 14.21 5.25 -16.75
C GLN A 160 13.19 4.91 -15.66
N THR A 161 11.89 4.95 -15.96
CA THR A 161 10.84 4.53 -15.03
C THR A 161 11.01 3.06 -14.61
N VAL A 162 11.28 2.15 -15.54
CA VAL A 162 11.54 0.73 -15.23
C VAL A 162 12.75 0.58 -14.31
N ARG A 163 13.80 1.37 -14.55
CA ARG A 163 14.99 1.38 -13.69
C ARG A 163 14.69 1.86 -12.28
N ASP A 164 13.97 2.97 -12.14
CA ASP A 164 13.61 3.49 -10.82
C ASP A 164 12.68 2.52 -10.08
N TYR A 165 11.74 1.89 -10.79
CA TYR A 165 10.87 0.89 -10.19
C TYR A 165 11.66 -0.33 -9.71
N ALA A 166 12.57 -0.87 -10.53
CA ALA A 166 13.46 -1.96 -10.15
C ALA A 166 14.33 -1.61 -8.94
N ARG A 167 14.86 -0.39 -8.89
CA ARG A 167 15.58 0.12 -7.72
C ARG A 167 14.70 0.14 -6.47
N ILE A 168 13.46 0.64 -6.58
CA ILE A 168 12.51 0.69 -5.46
C ILE A 168 12.25 -0.72 -4.92
N ILE A 169 11.99 -1.70 -5.78
CA ILE A 169 11.77 -3.09 -5.35
C ILE A 169 13.02 -3.68 -4.68
N SER A 170 14.21 -3.43 -5.24
CA SER A 170 15.47 -3.86 -4.61
C SER A 170 15.67 -3.22 -3.24
N GLU A 171 15.38 -1.92 -3.10
CA GLU A 171 15.51 -1.25 -1.80
C GLU A 171 14.57 -1.83 -0.76
N LEU A 172 13.30 -2.12 -1.11
CA LEU A 172 12.35 -2.79 -0.22
C LEU A 172 12.80 -4.21 0.15
N HIS A 173 13.41 -4.93 -0.79
CA HIS A 173 13.97 -6.26 -0.55
C HIS A 173 15.17 -6.23 0.40
N LYS A 174 15.97 -5.16 0.35
CA LYS A 174 17.18 -4.96 1.16
C LYS A 174 16.92 -4.40 2.55
N VAL A 175 15.69 -3.98 2.86
CA VAL A 175 15.38 -3.55 4.24
C VAL A 175 15.41 -4.77 5.16
N ASP A 176 16.38 -4.78 6.07
CA ASP A 176 16.56 -5.83 7.05
C ASP A 176 15.78 -5.54 8.35
N GLY A 177 15.74 -6.52 9.26
CA GLY A 177 15.18 -6.35 10.62
C GLY A 177 13.74 -6.85 10.80
N TYR A 178 13.12 -7.38 9.75
CA TYR A 178 11.81 -8.01 9.84
C TYR A 178 11.89 -9.39 10.51
N LYS A 179 11.22 -9.54 11.65
CA LYS A 179 11.24 -10.77 12.47
C LYS A 179 10.19 -11.80 12.05
N GLY A 180 9.23 -11.38 11.22
CA GLY A 180 8.17 -12.24 10.73
C GLY A 180 7.18 -11.49 9.85
N ILE A 181 6.25 -12.25 9.28
CA ILE A 181 5.15 -11.71 8.50
C ILE A 181 4.29 -10.84 9.41
N GLY A 182 3.94 -9.66 8.92
CA GLY A 182 3.20 -8.67 9.69
C GLY A 182 4.00 -7.96 10.78
N SER A 183 5.34 -8.02 10.80
CA SER A 183 6.12 -7.49 11.92
C SER A 183 6.48 -5.99 11.84
N LEU A 184 5.96 -5.19 10.91
CA LEU A 184 6.27 -3.75 10.91
C LEU A 184 5.41 -3.04 11.93
N GLN A 185 6.02 -2.11 12.67
CA GLN A 185 5.43 -1.51 13.86
C GLN A 185 5.65 0.01 13.82
N ILE A 186 4.68 0.81 14.26
CA ILE A 186 4.96 2.21 14.61
C ILE A 186 5.69 2.18 15.93
N GLU A 187 6.97 2.49 15.90
CA GLU A 187 7.68 2.80 17.13
C GLU A 187 7.06 4.02 17.80
N SER A 188 6.32 3.82 18.90
CA SER A 188 6.17 4.82 19.97
C SER A 188 7.49 4.92 20.72
N GLY A 189 8.54 5.29 19.99
CA GLY A 189 9.93 5.13 20.40
C GLY A 189 10.52 3.72 20.24
N CYS A 190 9.75 2.61 20.25
CA CYS A 190 10.14 1.22 19.87
C CYS A 190 9.08 0.15 20.29
N GLY A 191 7.78 0.43 20.18
CA GLY A 191 6.70 -0.47 20.65
C GLY A 191 5.95 -1.17 19.51
N LEU A 192 5.67 -2.46 19.65
CA LEU A 192 5.31 -3.36 18.55
C LEU A 192 3.79 -3.60 18.40
N THR A 193 3.15 -3.09 17.34
CA THR A 193 1.86 -3.63 16.83
C THR A 193 2.08 -4.36 15.51
N PRO A 194 1.65 -5.64 15.35
CA PRO A 194 1.76 -6.32 14.06
C PRO A 194 1.02 -5.54 12.97
N LEU A 195 1.72 -5.21 11.87
CA LEU A 195 1.03 -5.07 10.59
C LEU A 195 0.22 -6.34 10.38
N ARG A 196 -1.05 -6.17 10.03
CA ARG A 196 -1.92 -7.29 9.71
C ARG A 196 -1.24 -8.15 8.64
N PRO A 197 -1.57 -9.44 8.52
CA PRO A 197 -1.40 -10.08 7.22
C PRO A 197 -2.21 -9.30 6.18
N PRO A 198 -1.85 -9.39 4.89
CA PRO A 198 -2.49 -8.64 3.81
C PRO A 198 -3.98 -8.62 4.03
N SER A 199 -4.49 -7.42 4.31
CA SER A 199 -5.89 -7.16 4.58
C SER A 199 -6.65 -7.90 3.50
N LEU A 200 -7.30 -8.99 3.89
CA LEU A 200 -8.27 -9.71 3.07
C LEU A 200 -9.17 -8.62 2.49
N PRO A 201 -9.13 -8.35 1.18
CA PRO A 201 -9.66 -7.11 0.66
C PRO A 201 -11.16 -7.11 0.88
N ASN A 202 -11.64 -6.17 1.69
CA ASN A 202 -13.02 -5.70 1.75
C ASN A 202 -14.11 -6.77 1.97
N SER A 203 -13.72 -7.97 2.38
CA SER A 203 -14.59 -9.12 2.43
C SER A 203 -15.22 -9.22 3.80
N ASP A 204 -16.33 -8.53 3.95
CA ASP A 204 -17.19 -8.56 5.12
C ASP A 204 -16.56 -8.00 6.42
N PRO A 205 -17.11 -6.91 7.00
CA PRO A 205 -16.71 -6.42 8.32
C PRO A 205 -16.83 -7.48 9.44
N SER A 206 -17.44 -8.64 9.18
CA SER A 206 -17.45 -9.80 10.08
C SER A 206 -16.09 -10.51 10.21
N THR A 207 -15.18 -10.39 9.24
CA THR A 207 -13.86 -11.04 9.32
C THR A 207 -12.95 -10.25 10.25
N LYS A 208 -12.74 -10.79 11.46
CA LYS A 208 -11.83 -10.18 12.43
C LYS A 208 -10.43 -10.09 11.81
N PRO A 209 -9.77 -8.92 11.88
CA PRO A 209 -8.39 -8.78 11.46
C PRO A 209 -7.51 -9.80 12.20
N LEU A 210 -6.58 -10.42 11.47
CA LEU A 210 -5.59 -11.29 12.08
C LEU A 210 -4.60 -10.42 12.86
N GLU A 211 -4.62 -10.52 14.18
CA GLU A 211 -3.80 -9.69 15.08
C GLU A 211 -2.45 -10.33 15.44
N THR A 212 -2.01 -11.33 14.69
CA THR A 212 -0.78 -12.09 14.97
C THR A 212 0.25 -11.94 13.87
N THR A 213 1.53 -12.02 14.25
CA THR A 213 2.63 -12.22 13.30
C THR A 213 2.75 -13.70 12.94
N PHE A 214 3.25 -13.99 11.74
CA PHE A 214 3.51 -15.36 11.30
C PHE A 214 5.01 -15.59 11.08
N LYS A 215 5.50 -16.76 11.48
CA LYS A 215 6.91 -17.13 11.32
C LYS A 215 7.26 -17.53 9.89
N ASN A 216 6.30 -18.10 9.17
CA ASN A 216 6.49 -18.64 7.83
C ASN A 216 5.22 -18.49 6.98
N ALA A 217 5.36 -18.71 5.67
CA ALA A 217 4.31 -18.49 4.69
C ALA A 217 3.20 -19.55 4.81
N GLU A 218 3.55 -20.80 5.12
CA GLU A 218 2.57 -21.88 5.32
C GLU A 218 1.57 -21.52 6.42
N THR A 219 2.05 -21.08 7.60
CA THR A 219 1.16 -20.74 8.72
C THR A 219 0.26 -19.57 8.37
N LEU A 220 0.80 -18.53 7.71
CA LEU A 220 0.01 -17.41 7.21
C LEU A 220 -1.12 -17.89 6.30
N LEU A 221 -0.77 -18.59 5.22
CA LEU A 221 -1.73 -18.98 4.20
C LEU A 221 -2.76 -19.97 4.75
N LYS A 222 -2.34 -20.90 5.61
CA LYS A 222 -3.23 -21.83 6.30
C LYS A 222 -4.25 -21.10 7.16
N THR A 223 -3.82 -20.14 7.98
CA THR A 223 -4.74 -19.35 8.82
C THR A 223 -5.73 -18.57 7.96
N VAL A 224 -5.26 -17.92 6.89
CA VAL A 224 -6.13 -17.15 6.00
C VAL A 224 -7.15 -18.07 5.33
N LEU A 225 -6.70 -19.13 4.66
CA LEU A 225 -7.56 -20.06 3.92
C LEU A 225 -8.53 -20.81 4.83
N GLN A 226 -8.11 -21.21 6.04
CA GLN A 226 -9.00 -21.84 7.02
C GLN A 226 -10.09 -20.88 7.49
N THR A 227 -9.73 -19.63 7.81
CA THR A 227 -10.71 -18.61 8.22
C THR A 227 -11.75 -18.39 7.13
N ARG A 228 -11.33 -18.40 5.86
CA ARG A 228 -12.24 -18.32 4.71
C ARG A 228 -13.15 -19.53 4.59
N SER A 229 -12.58 -20.73 4.67
CA SER A 229 -13.35 -21.96 4.63
C SER A 229 -14.40 -22.02 5.74
N ASP A 230 -14.03 -21.63 6.96
CA ASP A 230 -14.94 -21.62 8.10
C ASP A 230 -16.07 -20.62 7.92
N TYR A 231 -15.79 -19.46 7.30
CA TYR A 231 -16.81 -18.49 6.91
C TYR A 231 -17.80 -19.06 5.90
N LEU A 232 -17.32 -19.73 4.84
CA LEU A 232 -18.19 -20.36 3.84
C LEU A 232 -19.14 -21.39 4.44
N LYS A 233 -18.64 -22.18 5.40
CA LYS A 233 -19.43 -23.20 6.10
C LYS A 233 -20.55 -22.61 6.95
N GLN A 234 -20.39 -21.36 7.39
CA GLN A 234 -21.34 -20.65 8.25
C GLN A 234 -22.26 -19.70 7.46
N ALA A 235 -21.90 -19.36 6.22
CA ALA A 235 -22.67 -18.46 5.38
C ALA A 235 -24.06 -19.06 5.10
N ASP A 236 -25.12 -18.28 5.34
CA ASP A 236 -26.48 -18.67 4.97
C ASP A 236 -26.57 -18.66 3.43
N PRO A 237 -26.89 -19.80 2.77
CA PRO A 237 -27.04 -19.83 1.31
C PRO A 237 -28.14 -18.90 0.79
N ASN A 238 -29.04 -18.43 1.65
CA ASN A 238 -30.08 -17.46 1.32
C ASN A 238 -29.65 -16.01 1.55
N ASP A 239 -28.57 -15.75 2.28
CA ASP A 239 -28.04 -14.40 2.49
C ASP A 239 -27.23 -13.95 1.28
N ARG A 240 -27.97 -13.51 0.26
CA ARG A 240 -27.40 -12.94 -0.98
C ARG A 240 -26.78 -11.55 -0.77
N LYS A 241 -26.86 -10.95 0.42
CA LYS A 241 -26.29 -9.61 0.67
C LYS A 241 -24.80 -9.73 0.96
N GLY A 242 -24.00 -9.82 -0.09
CA GLY A 242 -22.53 -9.75 0.02
C GLY A 242 -21.79 -10.81 -0.79
N LEU A 243 -22.50 -11.84 -1.24
CA LEU A 243 -21.94 -12.86 -2.13
C LEU A 243 -22.04 -12.38 -3.60
N PRO A 244 -20.94 -12.33 -4.36
CA PRO A 244 -20.99 -12.10 -5.79
C PRO A 244 -21.87 -13.14 -6.49
N TYR A 245 -22.65 -12.68 -7.45
CA TYR A 245 -23.87 -13.29 -7.99
C TYR A 245 -23.68 -14.65 -8.73
N TRP A 246 -22.52 -15.29 -8.67
CA TRP A 246 -22.12 -16.29 -9.68
C TRP A 246 -21.19 -17.42 -9.22
N ALA A 247 -20.85 -17.52 -7.94
CA ALA A 247 -20.07 -18.64 -7.40
C ALA A 247 -20.93 -19.60 -6.58
N ASP A 248 -20.93 -20.89 -6.92
CA ASP A 248 -21.45 -21.92 -6.02
C ASP A 248 -20.55 -21.96 -4.77
N LEU A 249 -21.13 -21.71 -3.59
CA LEU A 249 -20.42 -21.78 -2.30
C LEU A 249 -19.70 -23.13 -2.14
N LYS A 250 -20.26 -24.19 -2.72
CA LYS A 250 -19.67 -25.54 -2.74
C LYS A 250 -18.34 -25.57 -3.51
N ASP A 251 -18.31 -25.00 -4.70
CA ASP A 251 -17.10 -24.97 -5.54
C ASP A 251 -15.99 -24.17 -4.85
N ALA A 252 -16.32 -23.01 -4.26
CA ALA A 252 -15.38 -22.21 -3.49
C ALA A 252 -14.81 -22.99 -2.28
N GLN A 253 -15.68 -23.72 -1.59
CA GLN A 253 -15.29 -24.55 -0.45
C GLN A 253 -14.36 -25.70 -0.85
N GLU A 254 -14.67 -26.40 -1.95
CA GLU A 254 -13.82 -27.46 -2.51
C GLU A 254 -12.44 -26.90 -2.90
N VAL A 255 -12.37 -25.71 -3.48
CA VAL A 255 -11.10 -25.03 -3.80
C VAL A 255 -10.29 -24.76 -2.54
N TYR A 256 -10.91 -24.21 -1.48
CA TYR A 256 -10.18 -23.92 -0.24
C TYR A 256 -9.62 -25.18 0.42
N GLU A 257 -10.40 -26.26 0.49
CA GLU A 257 -9.95 -27.55 1.04
C GLU A 257 -8.79 -28.11 0.22
N ALA A 258 -8.91 -28.08 -1.10
CA ALA A 258 -7.90 -28.53 -2.03
C ALA A 258 -6.59 -27.70 -1.95
N LEU A 259 -6.68 -26.41 -1.67
CA LEU A 259 -5.52 -25.55 -1.43
C LEU A 259 -4.87 -25.84 -0.08
N LEU A 260 -5.66 -25.97 0.98
CA LEU A 260 -5.20 -26.27 2.34
C LEU A 260 -4.39 -27.56 2.40
N GLU A 261 -4.84 -28.61 1.69
CA GLU A 261 -4.11 -29.89 1.60
C GLU A 261 -2.73 -29.74 0.93
N ARG A 262 -2.61 -28.85 -0.05
CA ARG A 262 -1.39 -28.67 -0.85
C ARG A 262 -0.41 -27.65 -0.28
N LEU A 263 -0.82 -26.85 0.72
CA LEU A 263 0.00 -25.77 1.27
C LEU A 263 1.42 -26.18 1.67
N PRO A 264 1.67 -27.31 2.36
CA PRO A 264 3.03 -27.66 2.77
C PRO A 264 3.98 -27.82 1.58
N ARG A 265 3.48 -28.36 0.47
CA ARG A 265 4.26 -28.50 -0.77
C ARG A 265 4.49 -27.15 -1.45
N ILE A 266 3.44 -26.33 -1.53
CA ILE A 266 3.47 -25.01 -2.19
C ILE A 266 4.39 -24.04 -1.43
N CYS A 267 4.39 -24.09 -0.10
CA CYS A 267 5.14 -23.15 0.74
C CYS A 267 6.60 -23.56 0.98
N ARG A 268 6.95 -24.85 0.83
CA ARG A 268 8.31 -25.36 1.08
C ARG A 268 9.42 -24.50 0.43
N PRO A 269 9.37 -24.15 -0.88
CA PRO A 269 10.43 -23.34 -1.51
C PRO A 269 10.62 -21.95 -0.90
N VAL A 270 9.58 -21.41 -0.26
CA VAL A 270 9.56 -20.07 0.34
C VAL A 270 10.00 -20.12 1.78
N ASP A 271 9.53 -21.12 2.52
CA ASP A 271 9.85 -21.28 3.94
C ASP A 271 11.33 -21.66 4.14
N ASP A 272 11.94 -22.33 3.16
CA ASP A 272 13.38 -22.62 3.13
C ASP A 272 14.24 -21.37 2.81
N CYS A 273 13.64 -20.28 2.33
CA CYS A 273 14.32 -19.03 2.00
C CYS A 273 13.56 -17.80 2.54
N PRO A 274 13.50 -17.64 3.89
CA PRO A 274 12.50 -16.81 4.57
C PRO A 274 12.81 -15.31 4.53
N ARG A 275 13.46 -14.80 3.48
CA ARG A 275 13.71 -13.36 3.38
C ARG A 275 12.36 -12.64 3.38
N MET A 276 12.13 -11.86 4.42
CA MET A 276 10.95 -11.04 4.58
C MET A 276 11.22 -9.65 4.02
N CYS A 277 10.17 -8.99 3.57
CA CYS A 277 10.29 -7.68 2.95
C CYS A 277 8.99 -6.90 3.10
N LEU A 278 9.09 -5.58 3.02
CA LEU A 278 7.94 -4.71 2.97
C LEU A 278 7.32 -4.76 1.58
N ARG A 279 6.06 -5.18 1.52
CA ARG A 279 5.28 -5.19 0.29
C ARG A 279 4.15 -4.18 0.38
N ALA A 280 4.11 -3.27 -0.59
CA ALA A 280 3.00 -2.35 -0.78
C ALA A 280 2.12 -2.83 -1.93
N LEU A 281 0.81 -2.92 -1.71
CA LEU A 281 -0.13 -3.30 -2.78
C LEU A 281 -0.08 -2.30 -3.96
N CYS A 282 0.18 -1.02 -3.65
CA CYS A 282 0.29 0.04 -4.64
C CYS A 282 1.36 -0.23 -5.70
N LEU A 283 2.41 -0.99 -5.37
CA LEU A 283 3.51 -1.30 -6.29
C LEU A 283 3.16 -2.40 -7.29
N ARG A 284 2.18 -3.29 -7.02
CA ARG A 284 1.95 -4.46 -7.87
C ARG A 284 1.15 -4.17 -9.14
N GLY A 285 0.30 -3.14 -9.16
CA GLY A 285 -0.60 -2.93 -10.29
C GLY A 285 -1.38 -1.62 -10.24
N ILE A 286 -1.20 -0.84 -9.18
CA ILE A 286 -1.90 0.42 -9.01
C ILE A 286 -0.94 1.52 -9.46
N SER A 287 -0.70 1.58 -10.77
CA SER A 287 0.12 2.61 -11.41
C SER A 287 -0.40 4.03 -11.15
N ARG A 288 -1.62 4.20 -10.63
CA ARG A 288 -2.15 5.50 -10.17
C ARG A 288 -1.45 6.05 -8.89
N ASN A 289 -0.76 5.20 -8.14
CA ASN A 289 -0.09 5.54 -6.87
C ASN A 289 1.42 5.78 -7.03
N ILE A 290 1.92 5.72 -8.26
CA ILE A 290 3.30 6.08 -8.61
C ILE A 290 3.23 7.38 -9.38
N ILE A 291 3.98 8.39 -8.95
CA ILE A 291 4.10 9.68 -9.63
C ILE A 291 5.43 9.71 -10.36
N VAL A 292 5.40 10.00 -11.66
CA VAL A 292 6.57 10.13 -12.51
C VAL A 292 6.68 11.51 -13.11
N ARG A 293 7.90 12.00 -13.31
CA ARG A 293 8.16 13.22 -14.08
C ARG A 293 8.05 12.90 -15.58
N PRO A 294 7.09 13.47 -16.34
CA PRO A 294 6.88 13.08 -17.73
C PRO A 294 8.06 13.35 -18.67
N SER A 295 8.91 14.34 -18.35
CA SER A 295 10.05 14.75 -19.19
C SER A 295 11.14 13.68 -19.29
N ASP A 296 11.37 12.92 -18.22
CA ASP A 296 12.49 11.97 -18.13
C ASP A 296 12.09 10.58 -17.58
N GLY A 297 10.85 10.41 -17.12
CA GLY A 297 10.33 9.16 -16.57
C GLY A 297 10.79 8.86 -15.14
N THR A 298 11.44 9.80 -14.46
CA THR A 298 11.89 9.61 -13.06
C THR A 298 10.70 9.37 -12.15
N ILE A 299 10.74 8.35 -11.30
CA ILE A 299 9.74 8.19 -10.23
C ILE A 299 10.05 9.21 -9.14
N VAL A 300 9.15 10.16 -8.93
CA VAL A 300 9.31 11.28 -8.00
C VAL A 300 8.47 11.13 -6.73
N ALA A 301 7.48 10.23 -6.74
CA ALA A 301 6.81 9.78 -5.52
C ALA A 301 6.15 8.40 -5.66
N VAL A 302 6.12 7.66 -4.56
CA VAL A 302 5.23 6.52 -4.33
C VAL A 302 4.31 6.92 -3.18
N ILE A 303 3.02 7.04 -3.48
CA ILE A 303 1.99 7.49 -2.55
C ILE A 303 1.08 6.32 -2.16
N ASP A 304 0.19 6.56 -1.19
CA ASP A 304 -0.90 5.65 -0.84
C ASP A 304 -0.36 4.25 -0.48
N TRP A 305 0.27 4.21 0.70
CA TRP A 305 0.90 3.03 1.30
C TRP A 305 -0.14 2.25 2.14
N GLU A 306 -1.41 2.32 1.75
CA GLU A 306 -2.47 1.51 2.32
C GLU A 306 -2.19 0.02 2.08
N LYS A 307 -2.64 -0.82 3.02
CA LYS A 307 -2.52 -2.29 2.92
C LYS A 307 -1.08 -2.77 2.68
N VAL A 308 -0.10 -2.08 3.26
CA VAL A 308 1.29 -2.51 3.29
C VAL A 308 1.46 -3.63 4.31
N ASN A 309 2.28 -4.63 3.99
CA ASN A 309 2.52 -5.79 4.86
C ASN A 309 3.97 -6.25 4.76
N ILE A 310 4.45 -6.89 5.82
CA ILE A 310 5.69 -7.67 5.75
C ILE A 310 5.35 -9.07 5.25
N LEU A 311 5.96 -9.47 4.14
CA LEU A 311 5.69 -10.73 3.47
C LEU A 311 6.98 -11.41 3.01
N PRO A 312 6.94 -12.72 2.69
CA PRO A 312 8.07 -13.38 2.05
C PRO A 312 8.42 -12.70 0.72
N ALA A 313 9.71 -12.56 0.42
CA ALA A 313 10.24 -11.90 -0.76
C ALA A 313 9.78 -12.54 -2.08
N ALA A 314 9.40 -13.82 -2.05
CA ALA A 314 8.73 -14.51 -3.15
C ALA A 314 7.45 -13.80 -3.64
N LEU A 315 6.82 -12.95 -2.83
CA LEU A 315 5.66 -12.13 -3.20
C LEU A 315 6.01 -10.75 -3.77
N LEU A 316 7.29 -10.34 -3.77
CA LEU A 316 7.76 -9.12 -4.44
C LEU A 316 8.12 -9.33 -5.91
N SER A 317 8.37 -10.57 -6.33
CA SER A 317 8.83 -10.88 -7.70
C SER A 317 7.73 -10.83 -8.77
N TRP A 318 6.55 -10.33 -8.42
CA TRP A 318 5.53 -10.06 -9.43
C TRP A 318 5.99 -8.95 -10.39
N LEU A 319 5.75 -9.18 -11.67
CA LEU A 319 5.95 -8.15 -12.68
C LEU A 319 4.89 -7.06 -12.48
N PRO A 320 5.28 -5.78 -12.42
CA PRO A 320 4.31 -4.71 -12.34
C PRO A 320 3.46 -4.65 -13.61
N LEU A 321 2.14 -4.55 -13.43
CA LEU A 321 1.17 -4.61 -14.55
C LEU A 321 1.45 -3.55 -15.65
N PHE A 322 1.94 -2.37 -15.26
CA PHE A 322 2.21 -1.29 -16.22
C PHE A 322 3.29 -1.66 -17.26
N LEU A 323 4.14 -2.66 -17.01
CA LEU A 323 5.09 -3.15 -18.02
C LEU A 323 4.41 -3.85 -19.19
N THR A 324 3.13 -4.16 -19.06
CA THR A 324 2.33 -4.83 -20.09
C THR A 324 1.12 -3.99 -20.54
N GLU A 325 0.67 -3.08 -19.69
CA GLU A 325 -0.51 -2.25 -19.93
C GLU A 325 -0.26 -1.23 -21.05
N GLY A 326 -1.14 -1.25 -22.08
CA GLY A 326 -1.09 -0.30 -23.19
C GLY A 326 0.12 -0.43 -24.12
N LEU A 327 0.89 -1.52 -24.02
CA LEU A 327 2.03 -1.81 -24.88
C LEU A 327 1.72 -2.94 -25.85
N SER A 328 2.39 -2.95 -27.01
CA SER A 328 2.39 -4.12 -27.89
C SER A 328 3.09 -5.31 -27.21
N LYS A 329 2.78 -6.54 -27.63
CA LYS A 329 3.40 -7.76 -27.09
C LYS A 329 4.93 -7.69 -27.10
N THR A 330 5.52 -7.19 -28.17
CA THR A 330 6.98 -7.05 -28.32
C THR A 330 7.56 -6.03 -27.33
N GLU A 331 6.92 -4.88 -27.17
CA GLU A 331 7.32 -3.86 -26.19
C GLU A 331 7.20 -4.38 -24.76
N SER A 332 6.13 -5.09 -24.44
CA SER A 332 5.94 -5.72 -23.13
C SER A 332 7.05 -6.72 -22.80
N VAL A 333 7.41 -7.57 -23.76
CA VAL A 333 8.54 -8.51 -23.61
C VAL A 333 9.85 -7.76 -23.36
N ALA A 334 10.13 -6.72 -24.14
CA ALA A 334 11.34 -5.92 -23.98
C ALA A 334 11.37 -5.19 -22.61
N ALA A 335 10.25 -4.65 -22.15
CA ALA A 335 10.13 -3.98 -20.86
C ALA A 335 10.36 -4.94 -19.69
N VAL A 336 9.79 -6.15 -19.75
CA VAL A 336 9.98 -7.21 -18.75
C VAL A 336 11.43 -7.70 -18.74
N GLN A 337 12.05 -7.89 -19.90
CA GLN A 337 13.46 -8.26 -19.99
C GLN A 337 14.38 -7.18 -19.42
N ALA A 338 14.11 -5.91 -19.73
CA ALA A 338 14.84 -4.79 -19.16
C ALA A 338 14.70 -4.72 -17.64
N TYR A 339 13.50 -4.91 -17.12
CA TYR A 339 13.25 -4.97 -15.67
C TYR A 339 14.07 -6.08 -14.99
N ARG A 340 14.01 -7.31 -15.52
CA ARG A 340 14.76 -8.46 -15.00
C ARG A 340 16.27 -8.25 -15.07
N GLN A 341 16.76 -7.66 -16.16
CA GLN A 341 18.18 -7.35 -16.31
C GLN A 341 18.64 -6.32 -15.27
N ILE A 342 17.84 -5.29 -15.00
CA ILE A 342 18.17 -4.31 -13.97
C ILE A 342 18.15 -4.96 -12.57
N ILE A 343 17.15 -5.79 -12.26
CA ILE A 343 17.14 -6.55 -11.00
C ILE A 343 18.39 -7.44 -10.88
N LYS A 344 18.78 -8.14 -11.95
CA LYS A 344 20.01 -8.95 -11.95
C LYS A 344 21.26 -8.13 -11.63
N GLU A 345 21.31 -6.88 -12.10
CA GLU A 345 22.44 -5.97 -11.86
C GLU A 345 22.41 -5.33 -10.46
N THR A 346 21.22 -5.00 -9.93
CA THR A 346 21.09 -4.27 -8.66
C THR A 346 20.90 -5.18 -7.46
N ASP A 347 20.27 -6.35 -7.64
CA ASP A 347 19.81 -7.27 -6.61
C ASP A 347 19.71 -8.71 -7.14
N PRO A 348 20.85 -9.35 -7.41
CA PRO A 348 20.86 -10.71 -7.96
C PRO A 348 20.16 -11.72 -7.03
N ASP A 349 20.14 -11.48 -5.72
CA ASP A 349 19.45 -12.34 -4.75
C ASP A 349 17.94 -12.31 -4.94
N LEU A 350 17.37 -11.15 -5.31
CA LEU A 350 15.94 -11.06 -5.64
C LEU A 350 15.58 -11.89 -6.89
N LEU A 351 16.54 -12.13 -7.80
CA LEU A 351 16.29 -12.85 -9.05
C LEU A 351 15.84 -14.30 -8.82
N VAL A 352 16.27 -14.94 -7.71
CA VAL A 352 15.85 -16.31 -7.37
C VAL A 352 14.32 -16.40 -7.24
N TYR A 353 13.68 -15.35 -6.77
CA TYR A 353 12.24 -15.31 -6.58
C TYR A 353 11.48 -15.14 -7.90
N PHE A 354 12.14 -14.83 -9.01
CA PHE A 354 11.51 -14.84 -10.34
C PHE A 354 11.47 -16.24 -10.97
N ASP A 355 11.99 -17.25 -10.28
CA ASP A 355 11.90 -18.64 -10.73
C ASP A 355 10.43 -19.08 -10.82
N PRO A 356 10.02 -19.74 -11.92
CA PRO A 356 8.68 -20.32 -12.06
C PRO A 356 8.29 -21.30 -10.95
N SER A 357 9.24 -21.90 -10.22
CA SER A 357 8.96 -22.77 -9.07
C SER A 357 8.18 -22.08 -7.94
N TYR A 358 8.18 -20.75 -7.93
CA TYR A 358 7.43 -19.92 -6.98
C TYR A 358 6.06 -19.45 -7.53
N ASP A 359 5.71 -19.77 -8.78
CA ASP A 359 4.45 -19.32 -9.40
C ASP A 359 3.24 -19.86 -8.63
N ASP A 360 3.20 -21.16 -8.30
CA ASP A 360 2.09 -21.74 -7.54
C ASP A 360 1.93 -21.07 -6.17
N PHE A 361 3.03 -20.78 -5.48
CA PHE A 361 2.99 -20.05 -4.22
C PHE A 361 2.43 -18.64 -4.39
N ARG A 362 2.93 -17.90 -5.38
CA ARG A 362 2.44 -16.55 -5.68
C ARG A 362 0.95 -16.56 -5.96
N GLU A 363 0.50 -17.47 -6.81
CA GLU A 363 -0.90 -17.59 -7.17
C GLU A 363 -1.77 -17.96 -5.96
N VAL A 364 -1.38 -18.93 -5.14
CA VAL A 364 -2.14 -19.27 -3.93
C VAL A 364 -2.14 -18.14 -2.91
N ALA A 365 -1.01 -17.46 -2.73
CA ALA A 365 -0.95 -16.28 -1.88
C ALA A 365 -1.80 -15.13 -2.42
N TRP A 366 -1.92 -14.99 -3.74
CA TRP A 366 -2.83 -14.03 -4.37
C TRP A 366 -4.28 -14.40 -4.16
N VAL A 367 -4.65 -15.66 -4.37
CA VAL A 367 -6.01 -16.17 -4.11
C VAL A 367 -6.40 -15.95 -2.66
N ALA A 368 -5.50 -16.28 -1.73
CA ALA A 368 -5.69 -16.01 -0.31
C ALA A 368 -5.83 -14.51 -0.01
N ALA A 369 -5.04 -13.66 -0.68
CA ALA A 369 -4.97 -12.22 -0.41
C ALA A 369 -5.94 -11.35 -1.23
N MET A 370 -6.59 -11.84 -2.29
CA MET A 370 -7.47 -11.02 -3.15
C MET A 370 -8.90 -11.51 -3.31
N ASP A 371 -9.26 -12.46 -2.46
CA ASP A 371 -10.59 -13.04 -2.38
C ASP A 371 -10.92 -13.90 -3.61
N VAL A 372 -11.27 -15.17 -3.38
CA VAL A 372 -11.62 -16.13 -4.44
C VAL A 372 -12.78 -15.61 -5.29
N TRP A 373 -13.65 -14.77 -4.73
CA TRP A 373 -14.83 -14.27 -5.41
C TRP A 373 -14.57 -13.27 -6.54
N TYR A 374 -13.45 -12.56 -6.54
CA TYR A 374 -13.10 -11.73 -7.71
C TYR A 374 -12.59 -12.58 -8.88
N ASN A 375 -12.18 -13.82 -8.60
CA ASN A 375 -11.42 -14.66 -9.53
C ASN A 375 -12.04 -16.03 -9.82
N MET A 376 -13.24 -16.38 -9.33
CA MET A 376 -13.87 -17.68 -9.70
C MET A 376 -14.22 -17.80 -11.19
N GLU A 377 -14.18 -16.71 -11.95
CA GLU A 377 -14.20 -16.76 -13.42
C GLU A 377 -12.86 -17.22 -14.02
N THR A 378 -11.75 -17.16 -13.29
CA THR A 378 -10.45 -17.62 -13.76
C THR A 378 -10.33 -19.14 -13.54
N ARG A 379 -10.54 -19.89 -14.63
CA ARG A 379 -10.15 -21.31 -14.78
C ARG A 379 -8.73 -21.62 -14.29
N GLU A 380 -7.91 -20.59 -14.09
CA GLU A 380 -6.54 -20.64 -13.59
C GLU A 380 -6.44 -21.19 -12.16
N ILE A 381 -7.36 -20.89 -11.23
CA ILE A 381 -7.28 -21.43 -9.85
C ILE A 381 -7.51 -22.94 -9.85
N MET A 382 -8.54 -23.41 -10.55
CA MET A 382 -8.79 -24.85 -10.73
C MET A 382 -7.63 -25.53 -11.44
N SER A 383 -6.96 -24.84 -12.36
CA SER A 383 -5.77 -25.39 -13.01
C SER A 383 -4.59 -25.54 -12.05
N ILE A 384 -4.46 -24.72 -11.00
CA ILE A 384 -3.39 -24.89 -9.98
C ILE A 384 -3.69 -26.11 -9.12
N VAL A 385 -4.95 -26.24 -8.68
CA VAL A 385 -5.47 -27.42 -7.98
C VAL A 385 -5.19 -28.68 -8.82
N GLN A 386 -5.45 -28.65 -10.12
CA GLN A 386 -5.25 -29.81 -11.00
C GLN A 386 -3.78 -30.10 -11.35
N ARG A 387 -2.92 -29.08 -11.44
CA ARG A 387 -1.50 -29.22 -11.85
C ARG A 387 -0.57 -29.64 -10.71
N THR A 388 -1.02 -29.55 -9.47
CA THR A 388 -0.23 -29.89 -8.28
C THR A 388 -0.70 -31.26 -7.76
N PRO A 389 -0.07 -32.37 -8.19
CA PRO A 389 -0.50 -33.72 -7.79
C PRO A 389 -0.30 -34.03 -6.31
#